data_AF-A0A7R9TFZ8-F1
#
_entry.id   AF-A0A7R9TFZ8-F1
#
_cell.length_a   1.000
_cell.length_b   1.000
_cell.length_c   1.000
_cell.angle_alpha   90.00
_cell.angle_beta   90.00
_cell.angle_gamma   90.00
#
_symmetry.space_group_name_H-M   'P 1'
#
loop_
_entity.id
_entity.type
_entity.pdbx_description
1 polymer ?
#
loop_
_entity_poly.entity_id
_entity_poly.type
_entity_poly.pdbx_seq_one_letter_code
_entity_poly.pdbx_strand_id
1 'polypeptide(L)'
;ALAEGAGAGAGGRLGVTAARAEAALAVVAKVNRYVEAVLCGDLHQHAITDVSQGEKVSLLLKDSFCDSFERGADRAFARLFAETQMFSAYADLALSSLGGG
;
A
#
# COMPACT_ATOMS: atom_id res chain seq x y z
N ALA A 1 -17.71 -59.68 -7.60
CA ALA A 1 -17.93 -58.37 -8.25
C ALA A 1 -17.75 -57.29 -7.18
N LEU A 2 -16.54 -56.75 -7.08
CA LEU A 2 -16.15 -55.70 -6.14
C LEU A 2 -15.45 -54.63 -6.98
N ALA A 3 -15.98 -53.41 -7.00
CA ALA A 3 -15.26 -52.14 -7.07
C ALA A 3 -16.21 -51.03 -7.57
N GLU A 4 -16.89 -50.37 -6.64
CA GLU A 4 -17.45 -49.02 -6.83
C GLU A 4 -17.20 -48.30 -5.50
N GLY A 5 -16.31 -47.31 -5.51
CA GLY A 5 -16.06 -46.47 -4.34
C GLY A 5 -14.60 -46.14 -4.09
N ALA A 6 -14.01 -45.26 -4.90
CA ALA A 6 -12.90 -44.40 -4.48
C ALA A 6 -12.59 -43.36 -5.56
N GLY A 7 -13.18 -42.16 -5.48
CA GLY A 7 -12.90 -41.13 -6.47
C GLY A 7 -13.53 -39.76 -6.27
N ALA A 8 -13.65 -39.25 -5.03
CA ALA A 8 -14.22 -37.90 -4.80
C ALA A 8 -13.55 -37.06 -3.69
N GLY A 9 -12.38 -37.45 -3.17
CA GLY A 9 -11.81 -36.83 -1.96
C GLY A 9 -10.74 -35.73 -2.19
N ALA A 10 -10.05 -35.71 -3.32
CA ALA A 10 -8.85 -34.88 -3.50
C ALA A 10 -9.11 -33.54 -4.21
N GLY A 11 -10.02 -33.50 -5.19
CA GLY A 11 -10.30 -32.29 -5.99
C GLY A 11 -10.94 -31.14 -5.19
N GLY A 12 -11.80 -31.46 -4.21
CA GLY A 12 -12.48 -30.45 -3.39
C GLY A 12 -11.55 -29.68 -2.46
N ARG A 13 -10.48 -30.30 -1.93
CA ARG A 13 -9.53 -29.64 -1.03
C ARG A 13 -8.57 -28.71 -1.78
N LEU A 14 -8.14 -29.09 -2.99
CA LEU A 14 -7.29 -28.27 -3.86
C LEU A 14 -8.03 -27.04 -4.41
N GLY A 15 -9.32 -27.17 -4.75
CA GLY A 15 -10.16 -26.06 -5.18
C GLY A 15 -10.39 -25.02 -4.08
N VAL A 16 -10.58 -25.46 -2.83
CA VAL A 16 -10.72 -24.56 -1.66
C VAL A 16 -9.43 -23.78 -1.38
N THR A 17 -8.25 -24.40 -1.59
CA THR A 17 -6.96 -23.70 -1.42
C THR A 17 -6.67 -22.73 -2.56
N ALA A 18 -7.02 -23.07 -3.80
CA ALA A 18 -6.87 -22.17 -4.95
C ALA A 18 -7.79 -20.94 -4.83
N ALA A 19 -9.07 -21.14 -4.51
CA ALA A 19 -10.02 -20.05 -4.30
C ALA A 19 -9.59 -19.11 -3.15
N ARG A 20 -9.01 -19.66 -2.07
CA ARG A 20 -8.45 -18.85 -0.98
C ARG A 20 -7.21 -18.06 -1.41
N ALA A 21 -6.33 -18.68 -2.20
CA ALA A 21 -5.15 -18.01 -2.73
C ALA A 21 -5.53 -16.85 -3.66
N GLU A 22 -6.49 -17.07 -4.56
CA GLU A 22 -7.04 -16.03 -5.44
C GLU A 22 -7.67 -14.88 -4.65
N ALA A 23 -8.48 -15.19 -3.63
CA ALA A 23 -9.06 -14.18 -2.75
C ALA A 23 -7.98 -13.37 -2.00
N ALA A 24 -6.95 -14.03 -1.48
CA ALA A 24 -5.84 -13.36 -0.80
C ALA A 24 -5.07 -12.43 -1.75
N LEU A 25 -4.76 -12.89 -2.97
CA LEU A 25 -4.11 -12.07 -3.99
C LEU A 25 -4.98 -10.87 -4.39
N ALA A 26 -6.29 -11.05 -4.51
CA ALA A 26 -7.22 -9.96 -4.79
C ALA A 26 -7.25 -8.91 -3.68
N VAL A 27 -7.16 -9.34 -2.41
CA VAL A 27 -7.04 -8.42 -1.27
C VAL A 27 -5.72 -7.66 -1.33
N VAL A 28 -4.60 -8.34 -1.55
CA VAL A 28 -3.28 -7.70 -1.68
C VAL A 28 -3.28 -6.69 -2.83
N ALA A 29 -3.86 -7.03 -3.98
CA ALA A 29 -3.96 -6.12 -5.12
C ALA A 29 -4.82 -4.89 -4.80
N LYS A 30 -5.91 -5.04 -4.04
CA LYS A 30 -6.73 -3.91 -3.59
C LYS A 30 -5.99 -3.02 -2.60
N VAL A 31 -5.27 -3.62 -1.65
CA VAL A 31 -4.45 -2.88 -0.69
C VAL A 31 -3.35 -2.12 -1.42
N ASN A 32 -2.65 -2.77 -2.36
CA ASN A 32 -1.61 -2.11 -3.16
C ASN A 32 -2.15 -0.95 -3.98
N ARG A 33 -3.30 -1.10 -4.65
CA ARG A 33 -3.91 0.00 -5.40
C ARG A 33 -4.37 1.16 -4.51
N TYR A 34 -4.93 0.84 -3.35
CA TYR A 34 -5.32 1.85 -2.37
C TYR A 34 -4.09 2.60 -1.86
N VAL A 35 -3.05 1.85 -1.50
CA VAL A 35 -1.77 2.39 -1.07
C VAL A 35 -1.12 3.22 -2.17
N GLU A 36 -1.10 2.79 -3.44
CA GLU A 36 -0.64 3.61 -4.58
C GLU A 36 -1.45 4.89 -4.73
N ALA A 37 -2.79 4.83 -4.65
CA ALA A 37 -3.63 6.02 -4.76
C ALA A 37 -3.37 7.01 -3.60
N VAL A 38 -3.11 6.50 -2.40
CA VAL A 38 -2.81 7.27 -1.19
C VAL A 38 -1.37 7.79 -1.17
N LEU A 39 -0.39 7.00 -1.65
CA LEU A 39 1.05 7.25 -1.55
C LEU A 39 1.64 7.96 -2.77
N CYS A 40 1.17 7.61 -3.97
CA CYS A 40 1.54 8.29 -5.21
C CYS A 40 0.65 9.52 -5.46
N GLY A 41 -0.36 9.74 -4.61
CA GLY A 41 -1.13 10.98 -4.54
C GLY A 41 -0.27 12.09 -3.96
N ASP A 42 0.57 12.69 -4.80
CA ASP A 42 1.25 13.98 -4.60
C ASP A 42 1.78 14.25 -3.17
N LEU A 43 2.55 13.32 -2.59
CA LEU A 43 3.27 13.54 -1.32
C LEU A 43 4.06 14.87 -1.31
N HIS A 44 4.54 15.29 -2.49
CA HIS A 44 5.24 16.55 -2.70
C HIS A 44 4.39 17.80 -2.41
N GLN A 45 3.08 17.77 -2.61
CA GLN A 45 2.18 18.90 -2.30
C GLN A 45 2.06 19.14 -0.79
N HIS A 46 2.41 18.13 0.01
CA HIS A 46 2.42 18.18 1.45
C HIS A 46 3.84 18.26 2.02
N ALA A 47 4.85 18.56 1.20
CA ALA A 47 6.24 18.67 1.64
C ALA A 47 6.78 20.10 1.52
N ILE A 48 7.69 20.47 2.41
CA ILE A 48 8.50 21.68 2.29
C ILE A 48 9.86 21.26 1.73
N THR A 49 10.24 21.80 0.57
CA THR A 49 11.56 21.53 -0.03
C THR A 49 12.49 22.71 0.18
N ASP A 50 13.63 22.47 0.84
CA ASP A 50 14.76 23.38 0.89
C ASP A 50 15.66 23.15 -0.33
N VAL A 51 16.08 24.24 -0.96
CA VAL A 51 16.93 24.28 -2.16
C VAL A 51 18.20 25.12 -1.95
N SER A 52 18.51 25.51 -0.71
CA SER A 52 19.46 26.57 -0.38
C SER A 52 20.91 26.32 -0.80
N GLN A 53 21.35 25.07 -1.01
CA GLN A 53 22.76 24.74 -1.32
C GLN A 53 22.95 23.68 -2.42
N GLY A 54 21.97 23.47 -3.31
CA GLY A 54 22.07 22.46 -4.38
C GLY A 54 21.74 21.03 -3.93
N GLU A 55 21.78 20.73 -2.63
CA GLU A 55 21.06 19.59 -2.06
C GLU A 55 19.58 19.96 -1.87
N LYS A 56 18.69 19.17 -2.46
CA LYS A 56 17.25 19.30 -2.23
C LYS A 56 16.86 18.42 -1.05
N VAL A 57 16.47 19.05 0.05
CA VAL A 57 15.95 18.32 1.23
C VAL A 57 14.45 18.60 1.31
N SER A 58 13.64 17.56 1.18
CA SER A 58 12.19 17.69 1.33
C SER A 58 11.72 17.10 2.64
N LEU A 59 10.93 17.86 3.40
CA LEU A 59 10.33 17.46 4.66
C LEU A 59 8.83 17.27 4.47
N LEU A 60 8.31 16.06 4.68
CA LEU A 60 6.87 15.79 4.62
C LEU A 60 6.15 16.37 5.84
N LEU A 61 5.13 17.19 5.60
CA LEU A 61 4.18 17.64 6.61
C LEU A 61 3.10 16.58 6.81
N LYS A 62 3.37 15.61 7.70
CA LYS A 62 2.50 14.44 7.93
C LYS A 62 1.03 14.80 8.21
N ASP A 63 0.77 15.82 9.03
CA ASP A 63 -0.61 16.22 9.33
C ASP A 63 -1.33 16.82 8.11
N SER A 64 -0.63 17.62 7.31
CA SER A 64 -1.17 18.18 6.05
C SER A 64 -1.54 17.06 5.07
N PHE A 65 -0.66 16.06 4.93
CA PHE A 65 -0.94 14.87 4.14
C PHE A 65 -2.13 14.07 4.69
N CYS A 66 -2.19 13.83 6.01
CA CYS A 66 -3.28 13.06 6.61
C CYS A 66 -4.62 13.79 6.50
N ASP A 67 -4.65 15.12 6.59
CA ASP A 67 -5.88 15.90 6.55
C ASP A 67 -6.40 16.14 5.12
N SER A 68 -5.60 15.84 4.08
CA SER A 68 -6.01 15.95 2.67
C SER A 68 -7.13 14.96 2.29
N PHE A 69 -7.26 13.86 3.03
CA PHE A 69 -8.31 12.86 2.80
C PHE A 69 -9.68 13.39 3.21
N GLU A 70 -10.61 13.46 2.25
CA GLU A 70 -11.98 13.92 2.47
C GLU A 70 -12.81 12.96 3.32
N ARG A 71 -12.59 11.65 3.16
CA ARG A 71 -13.29 10.61 3.91
C ARG A 71 -12.64 10.40 5.27
N GLY A 72 -13.44 10.44 6.34
CA GLY A 72 -12.95 10.26 7.70
C GLY A 72 -12.27 8.91 7.97
N ALA A 73 -12.73 7.83 7.34
CA ALA A 73 -12.10 6.51 7.47
C ALA A 73 -10.71 6.46 6.83
N ASP A 74 -10.56 7.06 5.65
CA ASP A 74 -9.30 7.12 4.90
C ASP A 74 -8.28 7.99 5.66
N ARG A 75 -8.74 9.09 6.27
CA ARG A 75 -7.94 9.93 7.17
C ARG A 75 -7.43 9.18 8.41
N ALA A 76 -8.30 8.44 9.09
CA ALA A 76 -7.90 7.66 10.26
C ALA A 76 -6.89 6.56 9.89
N PHE A 77 -7.10 5.90 8.75
CA PHE A 77 -6.12 4.95 8.20
C PHE A 77 -4.79 5.64 7.85
N ALA A 78 -4.83 6.76 7.14
CA ALA A 78 -3.64 7.50 6.73
C ALA A 78 -2.78 7.91 7.93
N ARG A 79 -3.40 8.34 9.03
CA ARG A 79 -2.70 8.64 10.29
C ARG A 79 -1.99 7.41 10.85
N LEU A 80 -2.67 6.27 10.97
CA LEU A 80 -2.03 5.03 11.46
C LEU A 80 -0.93 4.53 10.51
N PHE A 81 -1.14 4.68 9.21
CA PHE A 81 -0.20 4.27 8.19
C PHE A 81 1.06 5.14 8.17
N ALA A 82 0.90 6.46 8.36
CA ALA A 82 1.99 7.43 8.42
C ALA A 82 2.93 7.25 9.63
N GLU A 83 2.49 6.49 10.64
CA GLU A 83 3.29 6.08 11.81
C GLU A 83 4.09 4.79 11.56
N THR A 84 3.89 4.11 10.43
CA THR A 84 4.63 2.88 10.12
C THR A 84 6.04 3.18 9.59
N GLN A 85 7.01 2.32 9.93
CA GLN A 85 8.37 2.43 9.40
C GLN A 85 8.42 2.29 7.87
N MET A 86 7.51 1.47 7.31
CA MET A 86 7.38 1.28 5.87
C MET A 86 7.01 2.58 5.16
N PHE A 87 6.07 3.33 5.74
CA PHE A 87 5.68 4.64 5.20
C PHE A 87 6.84 5.63 5.24
N SER A 88 7.57 5.73 6.35
CA SER A 88 8.74 6.60 6.45
C SER A 88 9.77 6.30 5.36
N ALA A 89 10.15 5.04 5.19
CA ALA A 89 11.11 4.64 4.15
C ALA A 89 10.60 4.96 2.74
N TYR A 90 9.31 4.76 2.48
CA TYR A 90 8.70 5.11 1.21
C TYR A 90 8.69 6.63 0.96
N ALA A 91 8.27 7.41 1.96
CA ALA A 91 8.19 8.87 1.86
C ALA A 91 9.56 9.47 1.58
N ASP A 92 10.61 9.00 2.27
CA ASP A 92 11.98 9.42 2.02
C ASP A 92 12.41 9.11 0.58
N LEU A 93 12.09 7.92 0.05
CA LEU A 93 12.41 7.55 -1.33
C LEU A 93 11.67 8.42 -2.36
N ALA A 94 10.36 8.60 -2.17
CA ALA A 94 9.51 9.39 -3.06
C ALA A 94 9.93 10.88 -3.07
N LEU A 95 10.31 11.40 -1.92
CA LEU A 95 10.75 12.80 -1.79
C LEU A 95 12.21 13.01 -2.22
N SER A 96 13.05 11.98 -2.15
CA SER A 96 14.45 12.03 -2.62
C SER A 96 14.57 11.96 -4.14
N SER A 97 13.61 11.33 -4.85
CA SER A 97 13.69 11.22 -6.32
C SER A 97 13.57 12.55 -7.05
N LEU A 98 13.18 13.63 -6.36
CA LEU A 98 13.17 15.00 -6.89
C LEU A 98 14.57 15.67 -6.88
N GLY A 99 15.55 15.05 -6.21
CA GLY A 99 16.94 15.50 -6.07
C GLY A 99 17.92 14.91 -7.09
N GLY A 100 17.49 13.99 -7.96
CA GLY A 100 18.32 13.39 -9.00
C GLY A 100 17.95 13.89 -10.40
N GLY A 101 18.59 14.97 -10.84
CA GLY A 101 18.49 15.53 -12.19
C GLY A 101 19.49 16.66 -12.40
#